data_AF-A0A7W1AGJ5-F1
#
_entry.id   AF-A0A7W1AGJ5-F1
#
_cell.length_a   1.000
_cell.length_b   1.000
_cell.length_c   1.000
_cell.angle_alpha   90.00
_cell.angle_beta   90.00
_cell.angle_gamma   90.00
#
_symmetry.space_group_name_H-M   'P 1'
#
loop_
_entity.id
_entity.type
_entity.pdbx_description
1 polymer ?
#
loop_
_entity_poly.entity_id
_entity_poly.type
_entity_poly.pdbx_seq_one_letter_code
_entity_poly.pdbx_strand_id
1 'polypeptide(L)'
;MQDWTDRAAAATFDLHGQTVSEAATNAEQFLRAQSRARPGAVVRIITGRGRSGGGAPIRTRVRVLLRTLSEQGSAVRDFVLEDTGGSFLVRLKD
;
A
#
# COMPACT_ATOMS: atom_id res chain seq x y z
N MET A 1 -4.11 19.00 -2.36
CA MET A 1 -3.09 17.95 -2.36
C MET A 1 -2.84 17.58 -0.90
N GLN A 2 -2.89 16.31 -0.52
CA GLN A 2 -2.75 15.95 0.89
C GLN A 2 -1.29 16.19 1.33
N ASP A 3 -1.05 16.97 2.38
CA ASP A 3 0.29 17.35 2.88
C ASP A 3 1.27 16.18 3.12
N TRP A 4 0.76 14.95 3.24
CA TRP A 4 1.59 13.78 3.49
C TRP A 4 2.12 13.09 2.23
N THR A 5 1.56 13.34 1.04
CA THR A 5 1.96 12.64 -0.19
C THR A 5 3.32 13.09 -0.72
N ASP A 6 3.79 14.28 -0.31
CA ASP A 6 5.11 14.81 -0.68
C ASP A 6 6.23 14.33 0.28
N ARG A 7 5.87 13.60 1.35
CA ARG A 7 6.83 13.08 2.33
C ARG A 7 7.58 11.88 1.77
N ALA A 8 8.86 11.77 2.11
CA ALA A 8 9.64 10.57 1.80
C ALA A 8 9.04 9.33 2.47
N ALA A 9 8.90 8.24 1.72
CA ALA A 9 8.46 6.96 2.27
C ALA A 9 9.52 6.42 3.24
N ALA A 10 9.13 6.20 4.49
CA ALA A 10 10.01 5.66 5.53
C ALA A 10 10.40 4.20 5.23
N ALA A 11 9.54 3.46 4.54
CA ALA A 11 9.79 2.10 4.07
C ALA A 11 9.10 1.87 2.73
N THR A 12 9.68 1.01 1.90
CA THR A 12 9.11 0.56 0.63
C THR A 12 9.02 -0.96 0.63
N PHE A 13 7.89 -1.50 0.18
CA PHE A 13 7.70 -2.94 0.03
C PHE A 13 7.28 -3.28 -1.40
N ASP A 14 7.99 -4.21 -2.03
CA ASP A 14 7.76 -4.60 -3.41
C ASP A 14 7.04 -5.95 -3.49
N LEU A 15 5.85 -5.94 -4.08
CA LEU A 15 5.00 -7.10 -4.26
C LEU A 15 5.12 -7.70 -5.67
N HIS A 16 5.97 -7.14 -6.54
CA HIS A 16 6.11 -7.69 -7.89
C HIS A 16 6.54 -9.16 -7.84
N GLY A 17 6.05 -9.95 -8.80
CA GLY A 17 6.40 -11.37 -8.91
C GLY A 17 5.70 -12.30 -7.90
N GLN A 18 5.01 -11.76 -6.90
CA GLN A 18 4.18 -12.57 -5.99
C GLN A 18 2.86 -12.95 -6.65
N THR A 19 2.24 -14.03 -6.18
CA THR A 19 0.84 -14.30 -6.50
C THR A 19 -0.07 -13.27 -5.84
N VAL A 20 -1.31 -13.16 -6.32
CA VAL A 20 -2.31 -12.21 -5.76
C VAL A 20 -2.58 -12.47 -4.27
N SER A 21 -2.60 -13.75 -3.87
CA SER A 21 -2.86 -14.15 -2.49
C SER A 21 -1.67 -13.77 -1.59
N GLU A 22 -0.45 -14.15 -1.98
CA GLU A 22 0.78 -13.80 -1.26
C GLU A 22 0.93 -12.29 -1.12
N ALA A 23 0.69 -11.55 -2.20
CA ALA A 23 0.81 -10.09 -2.19
C ALA A 23 -0.14 -9.44 -1.17
N ALA A 24 -1.36 -9.94 -1.04
CA ALA A 24 -2.31 -9.43 -0.05
C ALA A 24 -1.87 -9.75 1.38
N THR A 25 -1.52 -11.01 1.65
CA THR A 25 -1.07 -11.47 2.98
C THR A 25 0.20 -10.73 3.42
N ASN A 26 1.19 -10.62 2.53
CA ASN A 26 2.46 -9.97 2.83
C ASN A 26 2.30 -8.46 3.00
N ALA A 27 1.45 -7.82 2.18
CA ALA A 27 1.14 -6.39 2.34
C ALA A 27 0.49 -6.10 3.70
N GLU A 28 -0.46 -6.93 4.13
CA GLU A 28 -1.11 -6.77 5.44
C GLU A 28 -0.09 -6.90 6.58
N GLN A 29 0.75 -7.93 6.55
CA GLN A 29 1.78 -8.14 7.57
C GLN A 29 2.76 -6.96 7.61
N PHE A 30 3.23 -6.50 6.45
CA PHE A 30 4.08 -5.32 6.34
C PHE A 30 3.43 -4.09 6.96
N LEU A 31 2.19 -3.78 6.59
CA LEU A 31 1.47 -2.60 7.10
C LEU A 31 1.29 -2.64 8.62
N ARG A 32 0.92 -3.80 9.17
CA ARG A 32 0.76 -3.97 10.63
C ARG A 32 2.09 -3.85 11.37
N ALA A 33 3.17 -4.36 10.79
CA ALA A 33 4.51 -4.23 11.38
C ALA A 33 4.98 -2.77 11.36
N GLN A 34 4.84 -2.08 10.22
CA GLN A 34 5.25 -0.69 10.09
C GLN A 34 4.39 0.24 10.94
N SER A 35 3.07 0.03 11.04
CA SER A 35 2.21 0.88 11.87
C SER A 35 2.56 0.80 13.35
N ARG A 36 3.05 -0.35 13.83
CA ARG A 36 3.54 -0.52 15.21
C ARG A 36 4.90 0.14 15.42
N ALA A 37 5.80 0.00 14.45
CA ALA A 37 7.16 0.50 14.57
C ALA A 37 7.26 2.02 14.32
N ARG A 38 6.36 2.56 13.48
CA ARG A 38 6.42 3.93 12.94
C ARG A 38 5.02 4.52 12.79
N PRO A 39 4.30 4.77 13.89
CA PRO A 39 2.96 5.36 13.82
C PRO A 39 2.99 6.67 13.02
N GLY A 40 1.99 6.86 12.16
CA GLY A 40 1.85 8.08 11.34
C GLY A 40 2.78 8.23 10.15
N ALA A 41 3.78 7.37 10.01
CA ALA A 41 4.73 7.45 8.90
C ALA A 41 4.08 7.11 7.56
N VAL A 42 4.71 7.56 6.47
CA VAL A 42 4.31 7.21 5.11
C VAL A 42 5.16 6.03 4.63
N VAL A 43 4.55 5.03 4.05
CA VAL A 43 5.22 3.88 3.42
C VAL A 43 4.75 3.71 1.98
N ARG A 44 5.56 3.05 1.15
CA ARG A 44 5.24 2.76 -0.25
C ARG A 44 5.02 1.27 -0.45
N ILE A 45 3.96 0.91 -1.17
CA ILE A 45 3.70 -0.47 -1.63
C ILE A 45 3.74 -0.49 -3.16
N ILE A 46 4.71 -1.20 -3.73
CA ILE A 46 4.83 -1.40 -5.17
C ILE A 46 4.02 -2.64 -5.56
N THR A 47 3.07 -2.45 -6.47
CA THR A 47 2.16 -3.49 -6.98
C THR A 47 2.43 -3.84 -8.45
N GLY A 48 3.37 -3.10 -9.08
CA GLY A 48 3.59 -3.13 -10.51
C GLY A 48 2.49 -2.41 -11.30
N ARG A 49 2.77 -2.11 -12.58
CA ARG A 49 1.82 -1.40 -13.47
C ARG A 49 0.76 -2.33 -14.08
N GLY A 50 0.94 -3.64 -13.97
CA GLY A 50 0.19 -4.64 -14.75
C GLY A 50 0.76 -4.80 -16.17
N ARG A 51 0.28 -5.80 -16.93
CA ARG A 51 0.55 -5.89 -18.37
C ARG A 51 -0.44 -5.00 -19.11
N SER A 52 0.01 -4.26 -20.12
CA SER A 52 -0.87 -3.45 -20.98
C SER A 52 -2.06 -4.31 -21.46
N GLY A 53 -3.28 -3.98 -21.04
CA GLY A 53 -4.52 -4.67 -21.44
C GLY A 53 -4.97 -5.86 -20.59
N GLY A 54 -4.15 -6.38 -19.67
CA GLY A 54 -4.53 -7.45 -18.73
C GLY A 54 -4.53 -6.92 -17.31
N GLY A 55 -5.69 -6.89 -16.65
CA GLY A 55 -5.92 -6.25 -15.35
C GLY A 55 -4.78 -6.44 -14.36
N ALA A 56 -4.54 -5.47 -13.46
CA ALA A 56 -3.49 -5.56 -12.45
C ALA A 56 -4.05 -6.18 -11.16
N PRO A 57 -4.10 -7.52 -11.02
CA PRO A 57 -4.85 -8.16 -9.95
C PRO A 57 -4.25 -7.88 -8.56
N ILE A 58 -2.91 -7.78 -8.46
CA ILE A 58 -2.24 -7.39 -7.22
C ILE A 58 -2.69 -5.98 -6.81
N ARG A 59 -2.65 -5.01 -7.73
CA ARG A 59 -3.07 -3.63 -7.46
C ARG A 59 -4.52 -3.56 -7.01
N THR A 60 -5.43 -4.29 -7.68
CA THR A 60 -6.84 -4.35 -7.29
C THR A 60 -6.99 -4.95 -5.89
N ARG A 61 -6.32 -6.07 -5.61
CA ARG A 61 -6.44 -6.76 -4.32
C ARG A 61 -5.86 -5.92 -3.18
N VAL A 62 -4.70 -5.31 -3.38
CA VAL A 62 -4.06 -4.41 -2.42
C VAL A 62 -4.92 -3.18 -2.16
N ARG A 63 -5.55 -2.60 -3.19
CA ARG A 63 -6.49 -1.48 -3.01
C ARG A 63 -7.66 -1.84 -2.10
N VAL A 64 -8.24 -3.03 -2.28
CA VAL A 64 -9.33 -3.51 -1.42
C VAL A 64 -8.83 -3.67 0.01
N LEU A 65 -7.67 -4.29 0.21
CA LEU A 65 -7.04 -4.43 1.52
C LEU A 65 -6.82 -3.07 2.21
N LEU A 66 -6.22 -2.10 1.52
CA LEU A 66 -5.95 -0.77 2.08
C LEU A 66 -7.24 -0.05 2.49
N ARG A 67 -8.29 -0.14 1.66
CA ARG A 67 -9.61 0.39 1.98
C ARG A 67 -10.17 -0.26 3.25
N THR A 68 -10.18 -1.59 3.31
CA THR A 68 -10.67 -2.33 4.48
C THR A 68 -9.92 -1.97 5.76
N LEU A 69 -8.58 -1.91 5.70
CA LEU A 69 -7.75 -1.54 6.85
C LEU A 69 -8.05 -0.10 7.33
N SER A 70 -8.22 0.83 6.39
CA SER A 70 -8.57 2.22 6.68
C SER A 70 -9.97 2.34 7.30
N GLU A 71 -10.98 1.67 6.74
CA GLU A 71 -12.36 1.66 7.24
C GLU A 71 -12.46 1.04 8.64
N GLN A 72 -11.66 0.02 8.91
CA GLN A 72 -11.53 -0.59 10.24
C GLN A 72 -10.73 0.27 11.23
N GLY A 73 -10.11 1.36 10.77
CA GLY A 73 -9.21 2.18 11.59
C GLY A 73 -8.01 1.39 12.12
N SER A 74 -7.45 0.48 11.30
CA SER A 74 -6.34 -0.40 11.69
C SER A 74 -5.19 -0.31 10.69
N ALA A 75 -3.96 -0.10 11.20
CA ALA A 75 -2.69 0.01 10.45
C ALA A 75 -2.58 1.13 9.40
N VAL A 76 -3.64 1.43 8.66
CA VAL A 76 -3.72 2.44 7.60
C VAL A 76 -4.63 3.57 8.06
N ARG A 77 -4.16 4.82 7.88
CA ARG A 77 -4.95 6.04 8.07
C ARG A 77 -5.49 6.57 6.75
N ASP A 78 -4.68 6.54 5.69
CA ASP A 78 -5.07 6.97 4.35
C ASP A 78 -4.13 6.37 3.29
N PHE A 79 -4.52 6.39 2.02
CA PHE A 79 -3.67 5.92 0.92
C PHE A 79 -4.04 6.57 -0.42
N VAL A 80 -3.04 6.70 -1.30
CA VAL A 80 -3.21 7.21 -2.67
C VAL A 80 -2.43 6.33 -3.65
N LEU A 81 -2.97 6.16 -4.86
CA LEU A 81 -2.23 5.56 -5.97
C LEU A 81 -1.32 6.63 -6.57
N GLU A 82 -0.02 6.34 -6.71
CA GLU A 82 0.91 7.26 -7.38
C GLU A 82 0.60 7.35 -8.89
N ASP A 83 0.89 8.48 -9.52
CA ASP A 83 0.53 8.79 -10.92
C ASP A 83 1.06 7.76 -11.94
N THR A 84 2.19 7.12 -11.63
CA THR A 84 2.76 6.05 -12.45
C THR A 84 1.92 4.77 -12.45
N GLY A 85 0.93 4.68 -11.56
CA GLY A 85 0.00 3.56 -11.39
C GLY A 85 0.62 2.26 -10.87
N GLY A 86 1.92 2.30 -10.52
CA GLY A 86 2.70 1.14 -10.09
C GLY A 86 2.71 0.90 -8.59
N SER A 87 2.32 1.88 -7.80
CA SER A 87 2.51 1.87 -6.35
C SER A 87 1.45 2.71 -5.62
N PHE A 88 1.26 2.39 -4.34
CA PHE A 88 0.50 3.20 -3.40
C PHE A 88 1.46 3.86 -2.40
N LEU A 89 1.21 5.14 -2.11
CA LEU A 89 1.65 5.73 -0.85
C LEU A 89 0.58 5.49 0.19
N VAL A 90 1.00 5.10 1.39
CA VAL A 90 0.12 4.73 2.50
C VAL A 90 0.56 5.49 3.73
N ARG A 91 -0.34 6.29 4.30
CA ARG A 91 -0.14 6.89 5.62
C ARG A 91 -0.59 5.89 6.66
N LEU A 92 0.31 5.56 7.57
CA LEU A 92 0.04 4.63 8.67
C LEU A 92 -0.83 5.27 9.74
N LYS A 93 -1.51 4.43 10.52
CA LYS A 93 -2.22 4.86 11.71
C LYS A 93 -1.24 5.43 12.74
N ASP A 94 -1.66 6.50 13.43
CA ASP A 94 -0.97 7.10 14.59
C ASP A 94 -1.30 6.35 15.90
#